data_AF-A0AAV5PQM2-F1
#
_entry.id   AF-A0AAV5PQM2-F1
#
_cell.length_a   1.000
_cell.length_b   1.000
_cell.length_c   1.000
_cell.angle_alpha   90.00
_cell.angle_beta   90.00
_cell.angle_gamma   90.00
#
_symmetry.space_group_name_H-M   'P 1'
#
loop_
_entity.id
_entity.type
_entity.pdbx_description
1 polymer ?
#
loop_
_entity_poly.entity_id
_entity_poly.type
_entity_poly.pdbx_seq_one_letter_code
_entity_poly.pdbx_strand_id
1 'polypeptide(L)'
;MQKHAYLIIANRNPGQLQTLLTLLDDSRNDIYLLVDRKSVGYPRDFQLNYATLFSVSPLVIDWGSYSQIEAEMRLFQAAAPGKYAYYHLLSGLDLPLANQDEIHAFFAAHPGKEFITYSSQKNGAQF
;
A
#
# COMPACT_ATOMS: atom_id res chain seq x y z
N MET A 1 -18.58 4.70 8.74
CA MET A 1 -17.86 4.48 7.46
C MET A 1 -16.86 3.37 7.68
N GLN A 2 -16.68 2.47 6.73
CA GLN A 2 -15.73 1.35 6.87
C GLN A 2 -14.31 1.84 6.59
N LYS A 3 -13.32 1.32 7.34
CA LYS A 3 -11.92 1.72 7.20
C LYS A 3 -11.30 1.23 5.88
N HIS A 4 -10.25 1.91 5.43
CA HIS A 4 -9.36 1.47 4.35
C HIS A 4 -8.03 0.95 4.92
N ALA A 5 -7.44 -0.05 4.27
CA ALA A 5 -6.08 -0.50 4.54
C ALA A 5 -5.14 -0.08 3.41
N TYR A 6 -4.05 0.61 3.74
CA TYR A 6 -2.97 0.90 2.81
C TYR A 6 -1.80 -0.06 3.05
N LEU A 7 -1.47 -0.83 2.02
CA LEU A 7 -0.44 -1.87 2.03
C LEU A 7 0.78 -1.34 1.28
N ILE A 8 1.86 -1.02 2.00
CA ILE A 8 3.00 -0.29 1.43
C ILE A 8 4.25 -1.16 1.45
N ILE A 9 4.86 -1.34 0.27
CA ILE A 9 6.20 -1.92 0.14
C ILE A 9 7.21 -0.78 -0.06
N ALA A 10 8.13 -0.59 0.88
CA ALA A 10 9.17 0.43 0.80
C ALA A 10 10.57 -0.20 0.72
N ASN A 11 11.50 0.47 0.03
CA ASN A 11 12.89 0.03 -0.02
C ASN A 11 13.94 1.17 -0.08
N ARG A 12 13.53 2.41 -0.36
CA ARG A 12 14.42 3.56 -0.48
C ARG A 12 13.68 4.86 -0.18
N ASN A 13 14.43 5.96 -0.12
CA ASN A 13 13.94 7.33 0.09
C ASN A 13 12.94 7.46 1.25
N PRO A 14 13.39 7.38 2.52
CA PRO A 14 12.50 7.49 3.67
C PRO A 14 11.78 8.83 3.79
N GLY A 15 12.33 9.90 3.21
CA GLY A 15 11.64 11.20 3.15
C GLY A 15 10.38 11.15 2.28
N GLN A 16 10.45 10.46 1.14
CA GLN A 16 9.27 10.23 0.29
C GLN A 16 8.22 9.38 1.01
N LEU A 17 8.64 8.30 1.68
CA LEU A 17 7.72 7.48 2.46
C LEU A 17 7.09 8.29 3.59
N GLN A 18 7.84 9.12 4.31
CA GLN A 18 7.28 9.99 5.34
C GLN A 18 6.20 10.92 4.75
N THR A 19 6.43 11.51 3.58
CA THR A 19 5.43 12.32 2.89
C THR A 19 4.18 11.51 2.56
N LEU A 20 4.34 10.31 1.98
CA LEU A 20 3.23 9.41 1.69
C LEU A 20 2.43 9.09 2.96
N LEU A 21 3.10 8.68 4.04
CA LEU A 21 2.47 8.34 5.31
C LEU A 21 1.69 9.53 5.89
N THR A 22 2.25 10.74 5.84
CA THR A 22 1.56 11.97 6.29
C THR A 22 0.30 12.26 5.46
N LEU A 23 0.33 12.05 4.14
CA LEU A 23 -0.84 12.25 3.27
C LEU A 23 -1.94 11.19 3.44
N LEU A 24 -1.57 10.03 4.00
CA LEU A 24 -2.49 8.94 4.32
C LEU A 24 -2.94 8.93 5.80
N ASP A 25 -2.38 9.80 6.65
CA ASP A 25 -2.62 9.85 8.10
C ASP A 25 -4.04 10.37 8.41
N ASP A 26 -4.99 9.45 8.46
CA ASP A 26 -6.41 9.71 8.72
C ASP A 26 -6.99 8.61 9.61
N SER A 27 -7.88 8.97 10.53
CA SER A 27 -8.51 8.05 11.48
C SER A 27 -9.31 6.91 10.84
N ARG A 28 -9.70 7.07 9.56
CA ARG A 28 -10.41 6.08 8.75
C ARG A 28 -9.47 5.11 8.04
N ASN A 29 -8.16 5.24 8.23
CA ASN A 29 -7.14 4.43 7.58
C ASN A 29 -6.35 3.62 8.61
N ASP A 30 -5.93 2.43 8.20
CA ASP A 30 -4.81 1.71 8.81
C ASP A 30 -3.73 1.47 7.76
N ILE A 31 -2.46 1.52 8.16
CA ILE A 31 -1.33 1.43 7.25
C ILE A 31 -0.46 0.23 7.63
N TYR A 32 -0.17 -0.63 6.67
CA TYR A 32 0.71 -1.78 6.81
C TYR A 32 1.97 -1.51 6.00
N LEU A 33 3.10 -1.44 6.67
CA LEU A 33 4.39 -1.13 6.07
C LEU A 33 5.31 -2.35 6.10
N LEU A 34 5.70 -2.81 4.92
CA LEU A 34 6.76 -3.78 4.74
C LEU A 34 7.96 -3.07 4.12
N VAL A 35 9.10 -3.10 4.80
CA VAL A 35 10.35 -2.57 4.24
C VAL A 35 11.25 -3.73 3.81
N ASP A 36 11.80 -3.65 2.60
CA ASP A 36 12.75 -4.63 2.07
C ASP A 36 13.91 -4.84 3.06
N ARG A 37 14.25 -6.11 3.30
CA ARG A 37 15.35 -6.51 4.19
C ARG A 37 16.69 -5.96 3.72
N LYS A 38 16.86 -5.71 2.41
CA LYS A 38 18.08 -5.10 1.85
C LYS A 38 18.26 -3.63 2.24
N SER A 39 17.20 -2.96 2.70
CA SER A 39 17.23 -1.56 3.10
C SER A 39 17.80 -1.37 4.51
N VAL A 40 19.09 -1.70 4.66
CA VAL A 40 19.84 -1.55 5.91
C VAL A 40 19.87 -0.07 6.32
N GLY A 41 19.57 0.22 7.58
CA GLY A 41 19.52 1.60 8.10
C GLY A 41 18.27 2.40 7.72
N TYR A 42 17.29 1.78 7.05
CA TYR A 42 16.02 2.44 6.76
C TYR A 42 15.22 2.64 8.05
N PRO A 43 14.72 3.87 8.34
CA PRO A 43 13.98 4.15 9.55
C PRO A 43 12.72 3.27 9.64
N ARG A 44 12.41 2.81 10.84
CA ARG A 44 11.23 1.99 11.13
C ARG A 44 10.20 2.74 11.96
N ASP A 45 10.63 3.82 12.62
CA ASP A 45 9.88 4.51 13.65
C ASP A 45 9.21 5.75 13.05
N PHE A 46 8.22 5.53 12.20
CA PHE A 46 7.38 6.60 11.68
C PHE A 46 6.24 6.88 12.67
N GLN A 47 5.99 8.16 12.95
CA GLN A 47 4.93 8.59 13.86
C GLN A 47 3.79 9.19 13.05
N LEU A 48 2.57 8.75 13.38
CA LEU A 48 1.31 9.21 12.79
C LEU A 48 0.39 9.70 13.91
N ASN A 49 -0.46 10.66 13.59
CA ASN A 49 -1.37 11.26 14.58
C ASN A 49 -2.71 10.54 14.64
N TYR A 50 -3.15 9.92 13.54
CA TYR A 50 -4.51 9.40 13.40
C TYR A 50 -4.56 7.94 12.94
N ALA A 51 -3.80 7.58 11.90
CA ALA A 51 -3.77 6.22 11.38
C ALA A 51 -2.91 5.30 12.26
N THR A 52 -3.30 4.02 12.37
CA THR A 52 -2.44 3.03 13.03
C THR A 52 -1.44 2.49 12.01
N LEU A 53 -0.14 2.53 12.35
CA LEU A 53 0.93 1.97 11.53
C LEU A 53 1.36 0.59 12.04
N PHE A 54 1.19 -0.42 11.21
CA PHE A 54 1.62 -1.80 11.46
C PHE A 54 2.89 -2.11 10.69
N SER A 55 3.95 -2.51 11.39
CA SER A 55 5.15 -3.05 10.75
C SER A 55 4.96 -4.53 10.40
N VAL A 56 5.19 -4.88 9.14
CA VAL A 56 5.12 -6.27 8.65
C VAL A 56 6.53 -6.84 8.48
N SER A 57 6.72 -8.12 8.84
CA SER A 57 8.02 -8.76 8.83
C SER A 57 8.70 -8.69 7.46
N PRO A 58 9.95 -8.20 7.38
CA PRO A 58 10.63 -7.96 6.12
C PRO A 58 11.11 -9.25 5.46
N LEU A 59 11.28 -9.21 4.14
CA LEU A 59 11.99 -10.21 3.33
C LEU A 59 12.89 -9.51 2.30
N VAL A 60 13.81 -10.27 1.69
CA VAL A 60 14.62 -9.77 0.57
C VAL A 60 13.69 -9.71 -0.65
N ILE A 61 13.56 -8.52 -1.26
CA ILE A 61 12.69 -8.33 -2.41
C ILE A 61 13.52 -8.00 -3.64
N ASP A 62 13.54 -8.93 -4.59
CA ASP A 62 14.12 -8.69 -5.91
C ASP A 62 13.03 -8.25 -6.91
N TRP A 63 13.36 -7.26 -7.72
CA TRP A 63 12.41 -6.67 -8.66
C TRP A 63 12.06 -7.67 -9.76
N GLY A 64 10.75 -7.86 -10.02
CA GLY A 64 10.26 -8.83 -11.01
C GLY A 64 10.37 -10.30 -10.58
N SER A 65 10.77 -10.57 -9.34
CA SER A 65 10.84 -11.92 -8.76
C SER A 65 9.58 -12.27 -7.98
N TYR A 66 9.37 -13.57 -7.73
CA TYR A 66 8.35 -14.10 -6.83
C TYR A 66 8.36 -13.43 -5.45
N SER A 67 9.53 -12.99 -4.96
CA SER A 67 9.65 -12.29 -3.68
C SER A 67 8.78 -11.04 -3.58
N GLN A 68 8.49 -10.38 -4.71
CA GLN A 68 7.59 -9.23 -4.74
C GLN A 68 6.14 -9.65 -4.47
N ILE A 69 5.68 -10.73 -5.10
CA ILE A 69 4.36 -11.33 -4.85
C ILE A 69 4.26 -11.80 -3.40
N GLU A 70 5.32 -12.42 -2.86
CA GLU A 70 5.35 -12.84 -1.46
C GLU A 70 5.21 -11.64 -0.49
N ALA A 71 5.86 -10.52 -0.79
CA ALA A 71 5.73 -9.29 0.01
C ALA A 71 4.29 -8.74 0.01
N GLU A 72 3.64 -8.71 -1.16
CA GLU A 72 2.24 -8.30 -1.29
C GLU A 72 1.34 -9.24 -0.48
N MET A 73 1.51 -10.56 -0.61
CA MET A 73 0.72 -11.55 0.12
C MET A 73 0.88 -11.43 1.65
N ARG A 74 2.09 -11.15 2.14
CA ARG A 74 2.32 -10.91 3.58
C ARG A 74 1.58 -9.68 4.10
N LEU A 75 1.55 -8.60 3.32
CA LEU A 75 0.78 -7.40 3.65
C LEU A 75 -0.73 -7.71 3.71
N PHE A 76 -1.26 -8.42 2.71
CA PHE A 76 -2.66 -8.83 2.71
C PHE A 76 -3.01 -9.74 3.88
N GLN A 77 -2.15 -10.73 4.20
CA GLN A 77 -2.36 -11.62 5.36
C GLN A 77 -2.36 -10.85 6.68
N ALA A 78 -1.45 -9.87 6.84
CA ALA A 78 -1.40 -9.04 8.04
C ALA A 78 -2.65 -8.16 8.19
N ALA A 79 -3.21 -7.69 7.07
CA ALA A 79 -4.38 -6.82 7.05
C ALA A 79 -5.73 -7.56 7.02
N ALA A 80 -5.75 -8.85 6.70
CA ALA A 80 -6.97 -9.65 6.60
C ALA A 80 -7.85 -9.63 7.88
N PRO A 81 -7.30 -9.71 9.12
CA PRO A 81 -8.10 -9.65 10.33
C PRO A 81 -8.87 -8.33 10.53
N GLY A 82 -8.40 -7.23 9.94
CA GLY A 82 -9.00 -5.91 10.12
C GLY A 82 -10.32 -5.69 9.38
N LYS A 83 -10.67 -6.57 8.42
CA LYS A 83 -11.94 -6.54 7.64
C LYS A 83 -12.24 -5.15 7.04
N TYR A 84 -11.31 -4.64 6.26
CA TYR A 84 -11.42 -3.32 5.62
C TYR A 84 -12.39 -3.33 4.44
N ALA A 85 -12.96 -2.17 4.11
CA ALA A 85 -13.78 -2.04 2.89
C ALA A 85 -12.93 -2.08 1.61
N TYR A 86 -11.72 -1.53 1.67
CA TYR A 86 -10.78 -1.49 0.55
C TYR A 86 -9.35 -1.69 1.04
N TYR A 87 -8.57 -2.35 0.19
CA TYR A 87 -7.14 -2.59 0.37
C TYR A 87 -6.41 -1.93 -0.81
N HIS A 88 -5.52 -0.98 -0.51
CA HIS A 88 -4.77 -0.20 -1.49
C HIS A 88 -3.31 -0.64 -1.46
N LEU A 89 -2.82 -1.26 -2.53
CA LEU A 89 -1.42 -1.66 -2.64
C LEU A 89 -0.59 -0.53 -3.26
N LEU A 90 0.45 -0.11 -2.56
CA LEU A 90 1.32 1.00 -2.96
C LEU A 90 2.80 0.64 -2.78
N SER A 91 3.65 1.30 -3.55
CA SER A 91 5.07 1.42 -3.25
C SER A 91 5.32 2.62 -2.33
N GLY A 92 6.43 2.60 -1.59
CA GLY A 92 6.85 3.73 -0.76
C GLY A 92 7.25 5.00 -1.54
N LEU A 93 7.12 4.99 -2.88
CA LEU A 93 7.38 6.14 -3.74
C LEU A 93 6.11 6.78 -4.31
N ASP A 94 4.95 6.14 -4.14
CA ASP A 94 3.69 6.68 -4.62
C ASP A 94 3.24 7.89 -3.78
N LEU A 95 2.36 8.71 -4.35
CA LEU A 95 1.66 9.79 -3.64
C LEU A 95 0.21 9.87 -4.11
N PRO A 96 -0.74 10.06 -3.19
CA PRO A 96 -2.12 10.32 -3.57
C PRO A 96 -2.23 11.70 -4.26
N LEU A 97 -3.04 11.76 -5.32
CA LEU A 97 -3.37 13.02 -6.02
C LEU A 97 -4.62 13.70 -5.45
N ALA A 98 -5.39 12.97 -4.65
CA ALA A 98 -6.62 13.41 -4.01
C ALA A 98 -6.46 13.28 -2.49
N ASN A 99 -7.17 14.11 -1.73
CA ASN A 99 -7.14 14.02 -0.28
C ASN A 99 -7.97 12.83 0.24
N GLN A 100 -7.89 12.53 1.54
CA GLN A 100 -8.58 11.38 2.12
C GLN A 100 -10.10 11.51 2.05
N ASP A 101 -10.68 12.71 2.15
CA ASP A 101 -12.14 12.88 2.01
C ASP A 101 -12.62 12.53 0.60
N GLU A 102 -11.89 12.97 -0.42
CA GLU A 102 -12.19 12.66 -1.83
C GLU A 102 -12.06 11.16 -2.11
N ILE A 103 -10.99 10.52 -1.62
CA ILE A 103 -10.77 9.08 -1.77
C ILE A 103 -11.90 8.30 -1.08
N HIS A 104 -12.20 8.60 0.19
CA HIS A 104 -13.26 7.93 0.94
C HIS A 104 -14.64 8.14 0.29
N ALA A 105 -14.94 9.34 -0.20
CA ALA A 105 -16.18 9.63 -0.91
C ALA A 105 -16.31 8.81 -2.21
N PHE A 106 -15.24 8.70 -2.99
CA PHE A 106 -15.22 7.89 -4.22
C PHE A 106 -15.55 6.42 -3.92
N PHE A 107 -14.86 5.82 -2.96
CA PHE A 107 -15.03 4.41 -2.63
C PHE A 107 -16.37 4.11 -1.93
N ALA A 108 -16.90 5.04 -1.14
CA ALA A 108 -18.24 4.95 -0.56
C ALA A 108 -19.35 4.97 -1.62
N ALA A 109 -19.15 5.68 -2.74
CA ALA A 109 -20.09 5.72 -3.86
C ALA A 109 -20.06 4.44 -4.72
N HIS A 110 -19.09 3.54 -4.53
CA HIS A 110 -18.89 2.35 -5.36
C HIS A 110 -18.72 1.05 -4.57
N PRO A 111 -19.57 0.75 -3.58
CA PRO A 111 -19.36 -0.37 -2.66
C PRO A 111 -19.29 -1.72 -3.38
N GLY A 112 -18.35 -2.57 -2.94
CA GLY A 112 -18.20 -3.95 -3.43
C GLY A 112 -17.57 -4.07 -4.82
N LYS A 113 -17.02 -2.98 -5.38
CA LYS A 113 -16.28 -3.02 -6.65
C LYS A 113 -14.77 -3.12 -6.41
N GLU A 114 -14.08 -3.77 -7.33
CA GLU A 114 -12.62 -3.81 -7.38
C GLU A 114 -12.10 -2.88 -8.49
N PHE A 115 -11.03 -2.15 -8.20
CA PHE A 115 -10.44 -1.18 -9.12
C PHE A 115 -9.02 -1.60 -9.44
N ILE A 116 -8.88 -2.48 -10.44
CA ILE A 116 -7.60 -3.04 -10.87
C ILE A 116 -7.45 -2.84 -12.38
N THR A 117 -6.30 -2.34 -12.81
CA THR A 117 -5.99 -2.20 -14.23
C THR A 117 -5.51 -3.55 -14.78
N TYR A 118 -6.19 -4.04 -15.81
CA TYR A 118 -5.76 -5.19 -16.59
C TYR A 118 -5.40 -4.74 -18.01
N SER A 119 -4.19 -5.09 -18.47
CA SER A 119 -3.81 -4.93 -19.87
C SER A 119 -4.08 -6.23 -20.63
N SER A 120 -5.01 -6.18 -21.59
CA SER A 120 -5.17 -7.30 -22.52
C SER A 120 -4.00 -7.32 -23.49
N GLN A 121 -3.35 -8.47 -23.67
CA GLN A 121 -2.46 -8.65 -24.83
C GLN A 121 -3.28 -8.48 -26.10
N LYS A 122 -2.91 -7.52 -26.96
CA LYS A 122 -3.39 -7.51 -28.34
C LYS A 122 -2.72 -8.69 -29.04
N ASN A 123 -3.44 -9.79 -29.23
CA ASN A 123 -3.05 -10.84 -30.18
C ASN A 123 -3.10 -10.25 -31.60
N GLY A 124 -1.98 -9.69 -32.08
CA GLY A 124 -1.94 -9.11 -33.42
C GLY A 124 -0.79 -8.15 -33.67
N ALA A 125 0.44 -8.66 -33.63
CA ALA A 125 1.52 -8.14 -34.46
C ALA A 125 2.37 -9.35 -34.85
N GLN A 126 2.06 -9.93 -36.00
CA GLN A 126 3.03 -10.74 -36.73
C GLN A 126 4.15 -9.79 -37.17
N PHE A 127 5.39 -10.18 -36.90
CA PHE A 127 6.58 -9.55 -37.43
C PHE A 127 6.60 -9.62 -38.96
#